data_AF-A0AB39NZ75-F1
#
_entry.id   AF-A0AB39NZ75-F1
#
_cell.length_a   1.000
_cell.length_b   1.000
_cell.length_c   1.000
_cell.angle_alpha   90.00
_cell.angle_beta   90.00
_cell.angle_gamma   90.00
#
_symmetry.space_group_name_H-M   'P 1'
#
loop_
_entity.id
_entity.type
_entity.pdbx_description
1 polymer ?
#
loop_
_entity_poly.entity_id
_entity_poly.type
_entity_poly.pdbx_seq_one_letter_code
_entity_poly.pdbx_strand_id
1 'polypeptide(L)'
;MMVDAAAVRGFDLTAHPGLQVTADLIAWADTVLAMDHAVLTALKDLAAPHDQLKLRLYLDGQDVPDPYNGDSDSDTFAEVAALLEAGADRHL
;
A
#
# COMPACT_ATOMS: atom_id res chain seq x y z
N MET A 1 -12.19 11.35 0.71
CA MET A 1 -11.71 10.01 1.09
C MET A 1 -10.82 9.45 -0.02
N MET A 2 -10.15 8.31 0.18
CA MET A 2 -9.29 7.73 -0.86
C MET A 2 -10.06 7.40 -2.16
N VAL A 3 -11.30 6.92 -2.06
CA VAL A 3 -12.16 6.65 -3.22
C VAL A 3 -12.37 7.91 -4.07
N ASP A 4 -12.63 9.06 -3.44
CA ASP A 4 -12.83 10.32 -4.16
C ASP A 4 -11.53 10.80 -4.82
N ALA A 5 -10.40 10.71 -4.09
CA ALA A 5 -9.09 11.12 -4.60
C ALA A 5 -8.63 10.26 -5.79
N ALA A 6 -8.97 8.97 -5.79
CA ALA A 6 -8.73 8.05 -6.89
C ALA A 6 -9.67 8.31 -8.09
N ALA A 7 -10.96 8.59 -7.83
CA ALA A 7 -11.95 8.88 -8.87
C ALA A 7 -11.60 10.15 -9.67
N VAL A 8 -11.07 11.20 -9.02
CA VAL A 8 -10.56 12.41 -9.69
C VAL A 8 -9.43 12.09 -10.69
N ARG A 9 -8.70 10.99 -10.47
CA ARG A 9 -7.62 10.50 -11.33
C ARG A 9 -8.06 9.43 -12.33
N GLY A 10 -9.36 9.11 -12.38
CA GLY A 10 -9.91 8.11 -13.30
C GLY A 10 -9.84 6.66 -12.83
N PHE A 11 -9.50 6.40 -11.55
CA PHE A 11 -9.50 5.07 -10.97
C PHE A 11 -10.82 4.75 -10.25
N ASP A 12 -11.37 3.56 -10.51
CA ASP A 12 -12.52 3.02 -9.79
C ASP A 12 -12.06 1.99 -8.73
N LEU A 13 -12.21 2.35 -7.46
CA LEU A 13 -11.85 1.50 -6.33
C LEU A 13 -13.03 0.70 -5.77
N THR A 14 -14.24 0.80 -6.33
CA THR A 14 -15.45 0.18 -5.76
C THR A 14 -15.39 -1.34 -5.70
N ALA A 15 -14.58 -1.97 -6.55
CA ALA A 15 -14.33 -3.42 -6.55
C ALA A 15 -13.26 -3.88 -5.54
N HIS A 16 -12.64 -2.96 -4.79
CA HIS A 16 -11.51 -3.23 -3.90
C HIS A 16 -11.87 -3.03 -2.42
N PRO A 17 -12.61 -3.96 -1.79
CA PRO A 17 -12.86 -3.91 -0.36
C PRO A 17 -11.58 -4.19 0.44
N GLY A 18 -11.46 -3.55 1.61
CA GLY A 18 -10.38 -3.85 2.55
C GLY A 18 -10.47 -5.30 3.03
N LEU A 19 -9.35 -6.02 2.97
CA LEU A 19 -9.22 -7.41 3.41
C LEU A 19 -8.00 -7.55 4.32
N GLN A 20 -8.11 -8.43 5.33
CA GLN A 20 -6.99 -8.77 6.19
C GLN A 20 -6.02 -9.69 5.43
N VAL A 21 -4.74 -9.33 5.41
CA VAL A 21 -3.68 -10.15 4.79
C VAL A 21 -3.49 -11.45 5.57
N THR A 22 -3.32 -12.56 4.86
CA THR A 22 -3.03 -13.89 5.40
C THR A 22 -1.69 -14.40 4.87
N ALA A 23 -1.11 -15.41 5.53
CA ALA A 23 0.10 -16.06 5.05
C ALA A 23 -0.08 -16.69 3.65
N ASP A 24 -1.28 -17.23 3.35
CA ASP A 24 -1.58 -17.80 2.02
C ASP A 24 -1.56 -16.74 0.91
N LEU A 25 -2.08 -15.54 1.19
CA LEU A 25 -2.02 -14.41 0.25
C LEU A 25 -0.57 -13.97 0.00
N ILE A 26 0.24 -13.94 1.06
CA ILE A 26 1.67 -13.68 0.94
C ILE A 26 2.31 -14.77 0.08
N ALA A 27 2.09 -16.06 0.38
CA ALA A 27 2.66 -17.18 -0.35
C ALA A 27 2.30 -17.18 -1.84
N TRP A 28 1.06 -16.83 -2.19
CA TRP A 28 0.57 -16.74 -3.58
C TRP A 28 1.26 -15.66 -4.41
N ALA A 29 1.60 -14.51 -3.81
CA ALA A 29 2.15 -13.38 -4.54
C ALA A 29 3.63 -13.56 -4.90
N ASP A 30 4.03 -13.08 -6.08
CA ASP A 30 5.45 -12.95 -6.45
C ASP A 30 6.13 -11.77 -5.74
N THR A 31 5.36 -10.73 -5.41
CA THR A 31 5.82 -9.52 -4.74
C THR A 31 4.73 -8.97 -3.85
N VAL A 32 5.11 -8.51 -2.65
CA VAL A 32 4.21 -7.85 -1.70
C VAL A 32 4.82 -6.50 -1.34
N LEU A 33 4.04 -5.44 -1.57
CA LEU A 33 4.44 -4.06 -1.37
C LEU A 33 3.79 -3.52 -0.09
N ALA A 34 4.61 -3.19 0.91
CA ALA A 34 4.17 -2.57 2.15
C ALA A 34 4.20 -1.04 2.02
N MET A 35 3.16 -0.37 2.52
CA MET A 35 3.08 1.10 2.45
C MET A 35 4.09 1.77 3.38
N ASP A 36 4.40 1.16 4.51
CA ASP A 36 5.35 1.69 5.50
C ASP A 36 6.14 0.56 6.19
N HIS A 37 7.11 0.95 7.03
CA HIS A 37 7.94 0.04 7.81
C HIS A 37 7.16 -0.78 8.86
N ALA A 38 6.09 -0.24 9.42
CA ALA A 38 5.29 -0.94 10.42
C ALA A 38 4.50 -2.09 9.79
N VAL A 39 3.85 -1.84 8.66
CA VAL A 39 3.21 -2.84 7.81
C VAL A 39 4.23 -3.87 7.33
N LEU A 40 5.42 -3.43 6.86
CA LEU A 40 6.46 -4.37 6.44
C LEU A 40 6.90 -5.31 7.58
N THR A 41 7.01 -4.78 8.80
CA THR A 41 7.38 -5.58 9.98
C THR A 41 6.28 -6.59 10.29
N ALA A 42 5.01 -6.16 10.32
CA ALA A 42 3.87 -7.05 10.55
C ALA A 42 3.76 -8.15 9.48
N LEU A 43 4.04 -7.84 8.22
CA LEU A 43 4.06 -8.82 7.14
C LEU A 43 5.21 -9.82 7.28
N LYS A 44 6.40 -9.38 7.72
CA LYS A 44 7.54 -10.27 8.00
C LYS A 44 7.27 -11.23 9.14
N ASP A 45 6.56 -10.78 10.17
CA ASP A 45 6.14 -11.61 11.30
C ASP A 45 5.10 -12.65 10.89
N LEU A 46 4.27 -12.35 9.88
CA LEU A 46 3.25 -13.26 9.35
C LEU A 46 3.80 -14.25 8.30
N ALA A 47 4.83 -13.86 7.54
CA ALA A 47 5.34 -14.62 6.41
C ALA A 47 6.20 -15.83 6.81
N ALA A 48 6.18 -16.87 5.98
CA ALA A 48 7.17 -17.94 6.07
C ALA A 48 8.58 -17.39 5.76
N PRO A 49 9.67 -17.97 6.31
CA PRO A 49 11.02 -17.43 6.12
C PRO A 49 11.44 -17.27 4.65
N HIS A 50 11.01 -18.18 3.77
CA HIS A 50 11.33 -18.12 2.34
C HIS A 50 10.53 -17.03 1.59
N ASP A 51 9.39 -16.62 2.12
CA ASP A 51 8.55 -15.56 1.56
C ASP A 51 8.99 -14.16 1.98
N GLN A 52 9.89 -14.02 2.95
CA GLN A 52 10.33 -12.69 3.40
C GLN A 52 11.08 -11.91 2.31
N LEU A 53 11.69 -12.60 1.33
CA LEU A 53 12.48 -11.98 0.25
C LEU A 53 11.62 -11.21 -0.77
N LYS A 54 10.31 -11.50 -0.86
CA LYS A 54 9.39 -10.80 -1.76
C LYS A 54 8.67 -9.62 -1.09
N LEU A 55 8.81 -9.47 0.22
CA LEU A 55 8.26 -8.34 0.99
C LEU A 55 9.19 -7.14 0.86
N ARG A 56 8.69 -6.03 0.32
CA ARG A 56 9.45 -4.78 0.17
C ARG A 56 8.57 -3.56 0.40
N LEU A 57 9.16 -2.41 0.66
CA LEU A 57 8.43 -1.16 0.73
C LEU A 57 7.95 -0.75 -0.67
N TYR A 58 6.81 -0.05 -0.71
CA TYR A 58 6.27 0.53 -1.92
C TYR A 58 7.17 1.64 -2.48
N LEU A 59 7.72 2.47 -1.60
CA LEU A 59 8.75 3.45 -1.91
C LEU A 59 10.08 2.96 -1.38
N ASP A 60 11.14 3.04 -2.18
CA ASP A 60 12.47 2.53 -1.82
C ASP A 60 12.99 3.19 -0.52
N GLY A 61 12.87 2.46 0.59
CA GLY A 61 13.33 2.90 1.91
C GLY A 61 12.47 3.99 2.56
N GLN A 62 11.29 4.31 2.02
CA GLN A 62 10.45 5.40 2.49
C GLN A 62 9.03 4.93 2.82
N ASP A 63 8.41 5.60 3.80
CA ASP A 63 7.01 5.38 4.15
C ASP A 63 6.09 6.20 3.24
N VAL A 64 4.96 5.62 2.86
CA VAL A 64 3.79 6.33 2.37
C VAL A 64 3.03 6.88 3.58
N PRO A 65 2.78 8.19 3.67
CA PRO A 65 2.01 8.75 4.79
C PRO A 65 0.61 8.15 4.87
N ASP A 66 0.15 7.82 6.07
CA ASP A 66 -1.23 7.38 6.30
C ASP A 66 -2.17 8.60 6.23
N PRO A 67 -3.06 8.69 5.22
CA PRO A 67 -3.94 9.83 5.06
C PRO A 67 -5.04 9.91 6.13
N TYR A 68 -5.21 8.88 6.97
CA TYR A 68 -6.18 8.84 8.07
C TYR A 68 -5.60 9.24 9.43
N ASN A 69 -4.29 9.50 9.51
CA ASN A 69 -3.65 9.88 10.75
C ASN A 69 -3.59 11.42 10.88
N GLY A 70 -4.08 11.97 12.00
CA GLY A 70 -4.10 13.42 12.27
C GLY A 70 -5.36 14.15 11.78
N ASP A 71 -5.23 15.46 11.50
CA ASP A 71 -6.32 16.28 10.96
C ASP A 71 -6.46 16.05 9.44
N SER A 72 -6.93 14.85 9.08
CA SER A 72 -7.09 14.44 7.69
C SER A 72 -8.11 15.31 6.94
N ASP A 73 -7.66 16.00 5.90
CA ASP A 73 -8.50 16.73 4.95
C ASP A 73 -8.44 16.12 3.54
N SER A 74 -9.20 16.68 2.60
CA SER A 74 -9.21 16.21 1.21
C SER A 74 -7.85 16.30 0.52
N ASP A 75 -7.05 17.30 0.89
CA ASP A 75 -5.77 17.59 0.25
C ASP A 75 -4.75 16.51 0.63
N THR A 76 -4.79 16.04 1.88
CA THR A 76 -4.00 14.90 2.37
C THR A 76 -4.23 13.63 1.53
N PHE A 77 -5.48 13.30 1.21
CA PHE A 77 -5.78 12.15 0.34
C PHE A 77 -5.29 12.36 -1.10
N ALA A 78 -5.39 13.59 -1.62
CA ALA A 78 -4.93 13.91 -2.96
C ALA A 78 -3.40 13.81 -3.06
N GLU A 79 -2.66 14.26 -2.04
CA GLU A 79 -1.20 14.15 -1.99
C GLU A 79 -0.74 12.69 -1.95
N VAL A 80 -1.35 11.87 -1.09
CA VAL A 80 -1.05 10.43 -1.02
C VAL A 80 -1.37 9.74 -2.34
N ALA A 81 -2.50 10.04 -2.97
CA ALA A 81 -2.85 9.46 -4.28
C ALA A 81 -1.84 9.85 -5.39
N ALA A 82 -1.33 11.09 -5.39
CA ALA A 82 -0.27 11.50 -6.32
C ALA A 82 1.06 10.77 -6.06
N LEU A 83 1.41 10.58 -4.79
CA LEU A 83 2.60 9.83 -4.39
C LEU A 83 2.51 8.36 -4.81
N LEU A 84 1.33 7.74 -4.64
CA LEU A 84 1.06 6.39 -5.09
C LEU A 84 1.21 6.30 -6.61
N GLU A 85 0.54 7.15 -7.38
CA GLU A 85 0.62 7.13 -8.84
C GLU A 85 2.07 7.26 -9.36
N ALA A 86 2.85 8.21 -8.82
CA ALA A 86 4.25 8.39 -9.19
C ALA A 86 5.17 7.21 -8.76
N GLY A 87 4.75 6.43 -7.76
CA GLY A 87 5.45 5.23 -7.33
C GLY A 87 5.13 3.98 -8.16
N ALA A 88 3.97 3.94 -8.81
CA ALA A 88 3.45 2.73 -9.45
C ALA A 88 4.33 2.28 -10.62
N ASP A 89 4.83 3.24 -11.42
CA ASP A 89 5.72 3.00 -12.57
C ASP A 89 7.02 2.29 -12.21
N ARG A 90 7.41 2.26 -10.92
CA ARG A 90 8.63 1.58 -10.46
C ARG A 90 8.44 0.06 -10.33
N HIS A 91 7.20 -0.41 -10.39
CA HIS A 91 6.82 -1.81 -10.16
C HIS A 91 6.19 -2.49 -11.38
N LEU A 92 6.10 -1.78 -12.52
CA LEU A 92 5.57 -2.25 -13.81
C LEU A 92 6.71 -2.60 -14.78
#